data_AF-A0A961GKH7-F1
#
_entry.id   AF-A0A961GKH7-F1
#
_cell.length_a   1.000
_cell.length_b   1.000
_cell.length_c   1.000
_cell.angle_alpha   90.00
_cell.angle_beta   90.00
_cell.angle_gamma   90.00
#
_symmetry.space_group_name_H-M   'P 1'
#
loop_
_entity.id
_entity.type
_entity.pdbx_description
1 polymer ?
#
loop_
_entity_poly.entity_id
_entity_poly.type
_entity_poly.pdbx_seq_one_letter_code
_entity_poly.pdbx_strand_id
1 'polypeptide(L)'
;MAKTPAARPLPRGPHHLSRDEVRRSQRERLIEAMTEAVAEKGYANTVVADVVARSGVSRATFYQLFRDRDDCFRAAYEAHAELLATVMAVG
;
A
#
# COMPACT_ATOMS: atom_id res chain seq x y z
N MET A 1 -19.54 3.29 5.03
CA MET A 1 -18.21 3.92 4.84
C MET A 1 -17.71 3.44 3.49
N ALA A 2 -17.57 4.33 2.51
CA ALA A 2 -17.15 3.94 1.17
C ALA A 2 -15.71 3.41 1.22
N LYS A 3 -15.50 2.19 0.72
CA LYS A 3 -14.19 1.57 0.57
C LYS A 3 -13.39 2.41 -0.43
N THR A 4 -12.24 2.95 -0.03
CA THR A 4 -11.26 3.54 -0.96
C THR A 4 -11.02 2.56 -2.10
N PRO A 5 -11.04 2.98 -3.38
CA PRO A 5 -10.90 2.04 -4.47
C PRO A 5 -9.52 1.40 -4.43
N ALA A 6 -9.50 0.13 -4.00
CA ALA A 6 -8.34 -0.74 -4.02
C ALA A 6 -7.54 -0.52 -5.31
N ALA A 7 -6.28 -0.09 -5.16
CA ALA A 7 -5.29 0.00 -6.20
C ALA A 7 -5.32 -1.31 -6.99
N ARG A 8 -5.97 -1.23 -8.15
CA ARG A 8 -6.46 -2.39 -8.86
C ARG A 8 -5.27 -3.25 -9.29
N PRO A 9 -5.31 -4.58 -9.15
CA PRO A 9 -4.24 -5.45 -9.61
C PRO A 9 -3.88 -5.15 -11.06
N LEU A 10 -2.59 -5.07 -11.35
CA LEU A 10 -2.12 -4.87 -12.72
C LEU A 10 -2.68 -6.00 -13.62
N PRO A 11 -3.07 -5.68 -14.86
CA PRO A 11 -3.52 -6.69 -15.80
C PRO A 11 -2.43 -7.76 -16.02
N ARG A 12 -2.86 -8.94 -16.48
CA ARG A 12 -1.97 -10.07 -16.76
C ARG A 12 -1.58 -10.03 -18.24
N GLY A 13 -0.29 -10.17 -18.56
CA GLY A 13 0.23 -10.27 -19.93
C GLY A 13 1.41 -9.34 -20.21
N PRO A 14 1.99 -9.36 -21.43
CA PRO A 14 3.02 -8.41 -21.83
C PRO A 14 2.41 -7.00 -21.86
N HIS A 15 2.78 -6.17 -20.88
CA HIS A 15 2.39 -4.76 -20.83
C HIS A 15 3.57 -3.88 -21.20
N HIS A 16 3.30 -2.73 -21.83
CA HIS A 16 4.28 -1.67 -22.08
C HIS A 16 4.67 -0.90 -20.79
N LEU A 17 4.39 -1.46 -19.61
CA LEU A 17 4.74 -0.82 -18.35
C LEU A 17 6.25 -0.95 -18.12
N SER A 18 6.87 0.19 -17.87
CA SER A 18 8.24 0.25 -17.37
C SER A 18 8.35 -0.45 -16.02
N ARG A 19 9.56 -0.88 -15.68
CA ARG A 19 9.85 -1.45 -14.34
C ARG A 19 9.47 -0.48 -13.23
N ASP A 20 9.62 0.82 -13.46
CA ASP A 20 9.31 1.85 -12.46
C ASP A 20 7.79 1.99 -12.24
N GLU A 21 6.99 1.87 -13.29
CA GLU A 21 5.52 1.85 -13.17
C GLU A 21 5.03 0.62 -12.40
N VAL A 22 5.61 -0.55 -12.67
CA VAL A 22 5.31 -1.79 -11.92
C VAL A 22 5.70 -1.62 -10.46
N ARG A 23 6.90 -1.09 -10.19
CA ARG A 23 7.41 -0.84 -8.85
C ARG A 23 6.50 0.13 -8.08
N ARG A 24 6.06 1.22 -8.73
CA ARG A 24 5.13 2.20 -8.15
C ARG A 24 3.78 1.56 -7.80
N SER A 25 3.17 0.84 -8.73
CA SER A 25 1.89 0.15 -8.50
C SER A 25 1.97 -0.89 -7.36
N GLN A 26 3.07 -1.65 -7.29
CA GLN A 26 3.29 -2.59 -6.18
C GLN A 26 3.42 -1.87 -4.84
N ARG A 27 4.13 -0.74 -4.80
CA ARG A 27 4.30 0.07 -3.59
C ARG A 27 2.96 0.65 -3.10
N GLU A 28 2.15 1.19 -4.02
CA GLU A 28 0.82 1.73 -3.71
C GLU A 28 -0.12 0.65 -3.15
N ARG A 29 -0.17 -0.53 -3.78
CA ARG A 29 -0.97 -1.67 -3.29
C ARG A 29 -0.55 -2.16 -1.91
N LEU A 30 0.75 -2.11 -1.60
CA LEU A 30 1.25 -2.47 -0.27
C LEU A 30 0.87 -1.43 0.79
N ILE A 31 0.94 -0.14 0.46
CA ILE A 31 0.53 0.95 1.35
C ILE A 31 -0.97 0.83 1.69
N GLU A 32 -1.80 0.60 0.68
CA GLU A 32 -3.24 0.45 0.90
C GLU A 32 -3.56 -0.81 1.72
N ALA A 33 -2.94 -1.94 1.38
CA ALA A 33 -3.08 -3.17 2.15
C ALA A 33 -2.65 -3.02 3.62
N MET A 34 -1.63 -2.19 3.89
CA MET A 34 -1.23 -1.85 5.25
C MET A 34 -2.31 -1.04 5.96
N THR A 35 -2.83 0.01 5.32
CA THR A 35 -3.96 0.79 5.87
C THR A 35 -5.15 -0.11 6.20
N GLU A 36 -5.55 -0.99 5.29
CA GLU A 36 -6.67 -1.91 5.50
C GLU A 36 -6.40 -2.89 6.65
N ALA A 37 -5.19 -3.48 6.71
CA ALA A 37 -4.85 -4.42 7.77
C ALA A 37 -4.83 -3.76 9.15
N VAL A 38 -4.29 -2.53 9.25
CA VAL A 38 -4.28 -1.76 10.50
C VAL A 38 -5.68 -1.31 10.90
N ALA A 39 -6.51 -0.88 9.94
CA ALA A 39 -7.89 -0.51 10.22
C ALA A 39 -8.72 -1.68 10.78
N GLU A 40 -8.43 -2.91 10.34
CA GLU A 40 -9.14 -4.11 10.79
C GLU A 40 -8.59 -4.70 12.09
N LYS A 41 -7.26 -4.79 12.24
CA LYS A 41 -6.62 -5.56 13.32
C LYS A 41 -5.94 -4.67 14.38
N GLY A 42 -5.80 -3.38 14.10
CA GLY A 42 -4.92 -2.47 14.82
C GLY A 42 -3.44 -2.69 14.46
N TYR A 43 -2.62 -1.66 14.70
CA TYR A 43 -1.20 -1.66 14.34
C TYR A 43 -0.41 -2.80 15.02
N ALA A 44 -0.61 -2.97 16.32
CA ALA A 44 0.13 -3.96 17.11
C ALA A 44 -0.06 -5.40 16.61
N ASN A 45 -1.26 -5.73 16.11
CA ASN A 45 -1.61 -7.08 15.67
C ASN A 45 -1.40 -7.32 14.16
N THR A 46 -1.01 -6.29 13.41
CA THR A 46 -0.78 -6.40 11.97
C THR A 46 0.60 -7.01 11.70
N VAL A 47 0.69 -8.02 10.84
CA VAL A 47 1.98 -8.60 10.41
C VAL A 47 2.16 -8.49 8.90
N VAL A 48 3.40 -8.61 8.40
CA VAL A 48 3.71 -8.55 6.96
C VAL A 48 2.87 -9.54 6.14
N ALA A 49 2.53 -10.70 6.72
CA ALA A 49 1.68 -11.71 6.07
C ALA A 49 0.27 -11.18 5.75
N ASP A 50 -0.31 -10.34 6.62
CA ASP A 50 -1.63 -9.75 6.40
C ASP A 50 -1.60 -8.78 5.20
N VAL A 51 -0.53 -7.99 5.09
CA VAL A 51 -0.34 -6.97 4.06
C VAL A 51 -0.13 -7.61 2.68
N VAL A 52 0.75 -8.60 2.59
CA VAL A 52 1.03 -9.28 1.31
C VAL A 52 -0.17 -10.08 0.81
N ALA A 53 -0.98 -10.65 1.71
CA ALA A 53 -2.21 -11.36 1.35
C ALA A 53 -3.26 -10.45 0.70
N ARG A 54 -3.37 -9.20 1.16
CA ARG A 54 -4.32 -8.20 0.64
C ARG A 54 -3.83 -7.52 -0.65
N SER A 55 -2.54 -7.22 -0.72
CA SER A 55 -1.96 -6.43 -1.82
C SER A 55 -1.83 -7.19 -3.15
N GLY A 56 -1.80 -8.51 -3.13
CA GLY A 56 -1.41 -9.31 -4.30
C GLY A 56 0.04 -9.05 -4.74
N VAL A 57 0.91 -8.65 -3.81
CA VAL A 57 2.35 -8.47 -4.01
C VAL A 57 3.08 -9.56 -3.23
N SER A 58 4.14 -10.14 -3.82
CA SER A 58 4.88 -11.22 -3.16
C SER A 58 5.62 -10.72 -1.92
N ARG A 59 5.88 -11.61 -0.96
CA ARG A 59 6.70 -11.28 0.21
C ARG A 59 8.13 -10.88 -0.15
N ALA A 60 8.72 -11.49 -1.17
CA ALA A 60 10.05 -11.09 -1.64
C ALA A 60 10.03 -9.64 -2.17
N THR A 61 9.01 -9.29 -2.95
CA THR A 61 8.82 -7.94 -3.46
C THR A 61 8.51 -6.93 -2.36
N PHE A 62 7.79 -7.33 -1.30
CA PHE A 62 7.61 -6.49 -0.11
C PHE A 62 8.97 -6.02 0.43
N TYR A 63 9.89 -6.96 0.66
CA TYR A 63 11.21 -6.64 1.21
C TYR A 63 12.16 -5.93 0.21
N GLN A 64 11.83 -5.93 -1.09
CA GLN A 64 12.51 -5.07 -2.07
C GLN A 64 12.03 -3.61 -2.01
N LEU A 65 10.81 -3.37 -1.51
CA LEU A 65 10.16 -2.06 -1.49
C LEU A 65 10.21 -1.39 -0.10
N PHE A 66 10.19 -2.19 0.96
CA PHE A 66 10.18 -1.76 2.35
C PHE A 66 11.13 -2.59 3.17
N ARG A 67 11.79 -1.97 4.15
CA ARG A 67 12.71 -2.69 5.04
C ARG A 67 11.97 -3.65 5.95
N ASP A 68 10.84 -3.22 6.48
CA ASP A 68 10.04 -3.97 7.43
C ASP A 68 8.58 -3.46 7.44
N ARG A 69 7.78 -4.01 8.36
CA ARG A 69 6.37 -3.60 8.56
C ARG A 69 6.25 -2.13 8.92
N ASP A 70 7.15 -1.62 9.76
CA ASP A 70 7.07 -0.28 10.33
C ASP A 70 7.41 0.78 9.26
N ASP A 71 8.35 0.47 8.37
CA ASP A 71 8.68 1.26 7.17
C ASP A 71 7.50 1.35 6.21
N CYS A 72 6.77 0.25 6.00
CA CYS A 72 5.55 0.23 5.20
C CYS A 72 4.41 1.02 5.87
N PHE A 73 4.24 0.89 7.19
CA PHE A 73 3.26 1.65 7.95
C PHE A 73 3.53 3.15 7.92
N ARG A 74 4.79 3.57 8.11
CA ARG A 74 5.18 4.99 7.98
C ARG A 74 4.81 5.54 6.61
N ALA A 75 5.11 4.82 5.54
CA ALA A 75 4.76 5.26 4.19
C ALA A 75 3.23 5.38 4.00
N ALA A 76 2.44 4.49 4.59
CA ALA A 76 0.99 4.59 4.56
C ALA A 76 0.48 5.81 5.34
N TYR A 77 1.04 6.06 6.53
CA TYR A 77 0.75 7.21 7.36
C TYR A 77 1.07 8.53 6.64
N GLU A 78 2.27 8.66 6.05
CA GLU A 78 2.70 9.84 5.30
C GLU A 78 1.74 10.13 4.14
N ALA A 79 1.39 9.12 3.33
CA ALA A 79 0.46 9.29 2.22
C ALA A 79 -0.93 9.78 2.67
N HIS A 80 -1.41 9.35 3.83
CA HIS A 80 -2.70 9.79 4.37
C HIS A 80 -2.61 11.17 5.03
N ALA A 81 -1.49 11.49 5.69
CA ALA A 81 -1.24 12.82 6.24
C ALA A 81 -1.18 13.88 5.14
N GLU A 82 -0.51 13.60 4.03
CA GLU A 82 -0.46 14.48 2.85
C GLU A 82 -1.85 14.70 2.23
N LEU A 83 -2.66 13.65 2.14
CA LEU A 83 -4.04 13.75 1.67
C LEU A 83 -4.88 14.66 2.58
N LEU A 84 -4.81 14.44 3.90
CA LEU A 84 -5.54 15.26 4.88
C LEU A 84 -5.09 16.72 4.84
N ALA A 85 -3.79 16.98 4.77
CA ALA A 85 -3.24 18.33 4.65
C ALA A 85 -3.76 19.02 3.38
N THR A 86 -3.79 18.32 2.25
CA THR A 86 -4.34 18.83 0.99
C THR A 86 -5.82 19.19 1.11
N VAL A 87 -6.64 18.32 1.69
CA VAL A 87 -8.07 18.57 1.88
C VAL A 87 -8.33 19.77 2.80
N MET A 88 -7.55 19.89 3.88
CA MET A 88 -7.67 21.02 4.82
C MET A 88 -7.21 22.36 4.23
N ALA A 89 -6.25 22.36 3.31
CA ALA A 89 -5.76 23.58 2.66
C ALA A 89 -6.70 24.15 1.59
N VAL A 90 -7.69 23.36 1.15
CA VAL A 90 -8.68 23.73 0.11
C VAL A 90 -10.02 24.19 0.73
N GLY A 91 -10.15 24.15 2.05
CA GLY A 91 -11.29 24.70 2.80
C GLY A 91 -10.99 26.07 3.39
#